data_AF-A0A523T575-F1
#
_entry.id   AF-A0A523T575-F1
#
_cell.length_a   1.000
_cell.length_b   1.000
_cell.length_c   1.000
_cell.angle_alpha   90.00
_cell.angle_beta   90.00
_cell.angle_gamma   90.00
#
_symmetry.space_group_name_H-M   'P 1'
#
loop_
_entity.id
_entity.type
_entity.pdbx_description
1 polymer ?
#
loop_
_entity_poly.entity_id
_entity_poly.type
_entity_poly.pdbx_seq_one_letter_code
_entity_poly.pdbx_strand_id
1 'polypeptide(L)'
;MGALVAAVNKKKENVVATVVAMLQELTHRGNDSHGIATPASVATAVALEELELNDYVSSVALGHNLSHILPRDQPQPVQGDGFTVVFEGRLFPSPNLPDLSEVT
;
A
#
# COMPACT_ATOMS: atom_id res chain seq x y z
N MET A 1 -1.00 -7.21 -7.22
CA MET A 1 -0.71 -8.05 -6.03
C MET A 1 0.76 -7.91 -5.70
N GLY A 2 1.12 -7.42 -4.51
CA GLY A 2 2.51 -7.09 -4.20
C GLY A 2 2.95 -7.48 -2.79
N ALA A 3 3.34 -6.50 -1.98
CA ALA A 3 3.76 -6.75 -0.59
C ALA A 3 3.07 -5.81 0.40
N LEU A 4 2.83 -6.33 1.61
CA LEU A 4 2.22 -5.63 2.72
C LEU A 4 3.19 -5.57 3.89
N VAL A 5 3.30 -4.41 4.52
CA VAL A 5 4.06 -4.19 5.74
C VAL A 5 3.14 -3.58 6.81
N ALA A 6 3.32 -3.96 8.07
CA ALA A 6 2.65 -3.33 9.20
C ALA A 6 3.62 -3.27 10.39
N ALA A 7 3.69 -2.11 11.05
CA ALA A 7 4.52 -1.92 12.23
C ALA A 7 3.75 -1.20 13.33
N VAL A 8 3.97 -1.62 14.58
CA VAL A 8 3.44 -1.00 15.79
C VAL A 8 4.53 -0.95 16.84
N ASN A 9 4.81 0.23 17.38
CA ASN A 9 5.73 0.42 18.50
C ASN A 9 4.98 0.79 19.78
N LYS A 10 5.03 -0.11 20.77
CA LYS A 10 4.36 0.06 22.08
C LYS A 10 4.93 1.19 22.94
N LYS A 11 6.15 1.65 22.66
CA LYS A 11 6.79 2.79 23.33
C LYS A 11 6.39 4.14 22.71
N LYS A 12 5.51 4.13 21.70
CA LYS A 12 5.07 5.31 20.94
C LYS A 12 6.16 6.00 20.12
N GLU A 13 7.26 5.32 19.84
CA GLU A 13 8.32 5.85 18.95
C GLU A 13 7.90 5.73 17.47
N ASN A 14 8.50 6.55 16.60
CA ASN A 14 8.15 6.57 15.17
C ASN A 14 8.54 5.25 14.47
N VAL A 15 7.63 4.67 13.69
CA VAL A 15 7.86 3.44 12.92
C VAL A 15 7.85 3.66 11.41
N VAL A 16 7.55 4.87 10.94
CA VAL A 16 7.41 5.16 9.50
C VAL A 16 8.67 4.80 8.72
N ALA A 17 9.84 5.25 9.15
CA ALA A 17 11.11 4.91 8.50
C ALA A 17 11.38 3.39 8.48
N THR A 18 10.98 2.67 9.53
CA THR A 18 11.07 1.21 9.56
C THR A 18 10.16 0.57 8.52
N VAL A 19 8.94 1.07 8.34
CA VAL A 19 8.02 0.59 7.30
C VAL A 19 8.59 0.86 5.91
N VAL A 20 9.14 2.05 5.65
CA VAL A 20 9.76 2.37 4.35
C VAL A 20 10.94 1.46 4.06
N ALA A 21 11.83 1.24 5.04
CA ALA A 21 12.94 0.31 4.88
C ALA A 21 12.47 -1.12 4.58
N MET A 22 11.40 -1.61 5.23
CA MET A 22 10.81 -2.90 4.91
C MET A 22 10.21 -2.94 3.50
N LEU A 23 9.57 -1.87 3.05
CA LEU A 23 9.06 -1.77 1.68
C LEU A 23 10.20 -1.80 0.65
N GLN A 24 11.34 -1.18 0.95
CA GLN A 24 12.54 -1.21 0.10
C GLN A 24 13.05 -2.63 -0.12
N GLU A 25 13.12 -3.43 0.95
CA GLU A 25 13.50 -4.86 0.85
C GLU A 25 12.47 -5.69 0.06
N LEU A 26 11.21 -5.26 0.03
CA LEU A 26 10.10 -5.96 -0.62
C LEU A 26 9.79 -5.45 -2.04
N THR A 27 10.62 -4.58 -2.62
CA THR A 27 10.47 -4.06 -3.99
C THR A 27 10.43 -5.18 -5.04
N HIS A 28 11.12 -6.30 -4.79
CA HIS A 28 11.08 -7.48 -5.64
C HIS A 28 9.68 -8.14 -5.76
N ARG A 29 8.73 -7.77 -4.89
CA ARG A 29 7.32 -8.21 -4.96
C ARG A 29 6.38 -7.16 -5.56
N GLY A 30 6.85 -5.94 -5.79
CA GLY A 30 6.06 -4.87 -6.38
C GLY A 30 6.81 -3.55 -6.35
N ASN A 31 6.84 -2.84 -7.47
CA ASN A 31 7.58 -1.61 -7.64
C ASN A 31 6.90 -0.62 -8.62
N ASP A 32 5.59 -0.80 -8.85
CA ASP A 32 4.84 0.09 -9.74
C ASP A 32 4.29 1.31 -8.97
N SER A 33 4.01 1.14 -7.68
CA SER A 33 3.77 2.24 -6.73
C SER A 33 3.95 1.75 -5.29
N HIS A 34 4.13 2.70 -4.39
CA HIS A 34 4.32 2.49 -2.96
C HIS A 34 3.31 3.33 -2.19
N GLY A 35 2.83 2.82 -1.06
CA GLY A 35 1.95 3.57 -0.19
C GLY A 35 2.21 3.32 1.27
N ILE A 36 1.94 4.34 2.08
CA ILE A 36 2.03 4.31 3.53
C ILE A 36 0.78 4.93 4.14
N ALA A 37 0.37 4.40 5.28
CA ALA A 37 -0.69 4.97 6.07
C ALA A 37 -0.30 5.02 7.54
N THR A 38 -0.67 6.12 8.17
CA THR A 38 -0.69 6.29 9.63
C THR A 38 -2.15 6.49 10.06
N PRO A 39 -2.45 6.54 11.37
CA PRO A 39 -3.79 6.91 11.83
C PRO A 39 -4.27 8.29 11.36
N ALA A 40 -3.34 9.19 10.98
CA ALA A 40 -3.66 10.57 10.61
C ALA A 40 -3.67 10.82 9.09
N SER A 41 -3.02 9.97 8.29
CA SER A 41 -2.77 10.25 6.89
C SER A 41 -2.56 8.98 6.07
N VAL A 42 -2.83 9.09 4.76
CA VAL A 42 -2.47 8.10 3.75
C VAL A 42 -1.72 8.82 2.63
N ALA A 43 -0.68 8.19 2.11
CA ALA A 43 0.10 8.70 0.99
C ALA A 43 0.51 7.57 0.06
N THR A 44 0.60 7.90 -1.22
CA THR A 44 1.09 7.01 -2.28
C THR A 44 2.10 7.75 -3.13
N ALA A 45 3.12 7.05 -3.59
CA ALA A 45 4.21 7.58 -4.38
C ALA A 45 4.66 6.57 -5.44
N VAL A 46 5.33 7.07 -6.48
CA VAL A 46 5.97 6.20 -7.49
C VAL A 46 7.36 5.76 -6.99
N ALA A 47 8.07 6.62 -6.26
CA ALA A 47 9.37 6.33 -5.67
C ALA A 47 9.28 6.28 -4.13
N LEU A 48 9.99 5.36 -3.48
CA LEU A 48 9.95 5.21 -2.02
C LEU A 48 10.51 6.44 -1.30
N GLU A 49 11.48 7.13 -1.91
CA GLU A 49 12.12 8.33 -1.37
C GLU A 49 11.11 9.47 -1.17
N GLU A 50 10.05 9.54 -1.98
CA GLU A 50 8.97 10.52 -1.83
C GLU A 50 8.17 10.29 -0.53
N LEU A 51 8.11 9.07 -0.02
CA LEU A 51 7.45 8.76 1.25
C LEU A 51 8.29 9.17 2.47
N GLU A 52 9.62 9.27 2.31
CA GLU A 52 10.53 9.74 3.36
C GLU A 52 10.53 11.26 3.51
N LEU A 53 10.33 11.99 2.41
CA LEU A 53 10.38 13.47 2.38
C LEU A 53 9.22 14.16 3.10
N ASN A 54 8.18 13.43 3.47
CA ASN A 54 6.94 13.99 4.01
C ASN A 54 6.86 13.95 5.56
N ASP A 55 7.96 13.62 6.25
CA ASP A 55 8.10 13.68 7.72
C ASP A 55 6.92 13.04 8.49
N TYR A 56 6.39 11.91 8.01
CA TYR A 56 5.34 11.20 8.74
C TYR A 56 5.88 10.69 10.07
N VAL A 57 5.18 11.02 11.17
CA VAL A 57 5.52 10.57 12.51
C VAL A 57 4.34 9.81 13.09
N SER A 58 4.52 8.51 13.30
CA SER A 58 3.51 7.68 13.94
C SER A 58 4.11 6.44 14.57
N SER A 59 3.51 5.97 15.67
CA SER A 59 3.87 4.69 16.30
C SER A 59 3.16 3.48 15.70
N VAL A 60 2.26 3.72 14.75
CA VAL A 60 1.55 2.70 13.96
C VAL A 60 1.61 3.11 12.50
N ALA A 61 2.04 2.21 11.63
CA ALA A 61 2.00 2.44 10.19
C ALA A 61 1.73 1.14 9.42
N LEU A 62 1.04 1.30 8.29
CA LEU A 62 0.83 0.28 7.26
C LEU A 62 1.58 0.70 6.00
N GLY A 63 2.17 -0.24 5.29
CA GLY A 63 2.85 -0.03 4.02
C GLY A 63 2.39 -1.03 2.97
N HIS A 64 2.43 -0.63 1.70
CA HIS A 64 2.17 -1.52 0.59
C HIS A 64 3.02 -1.18 -0.63
N ASN A 65 3.58 -2.21 -1.25
CA ASN A 65 4.17 -2.15 -2.59
C ASN A 65 3.18 -2.77 -3.57
N LEU A 66 2.82 -2.03 -4.62
CA LEU A 66 1.95 -2.52 -5.67
C LEU A 66 2.76 -3.12 -6.82
N SER A 67 2.35 -4.32 -7.25
CA SER A 67 2.57 -4.80 -8.62
C SER A 67 1.23 -4.82 -9.35
N HIS A 68 1.13 -4.06 -10.43
CA HIS A 68 -0.01 -4.04 -11.34
C HIS A 68 0.00 -5.31 -12.18
N ILE A 69 -0.92 -6.22 -11.88
CA ILE A 69 -1.14 -7.41 -12.70
C ILE A 69 -2.24 -7.14 -13.72
N LEU A 70 -3.24 -6.33 -13.36
CA LEU A 70 -4.35 -5.93 -14.23
C LEU A 70 -4.48 -4.39 -14.27
N PRO A 71 -5.04 -3.83 -15.36
CA PRO A 71 -5.24 -2.38 -15.49
C PRO A 71 -6.09 -1.77 -14.36
N ARG A 72 -6.95 -2.58 -13.74
CA ARG A 72 -7.84 -2.16 -12.64
C ARG A 72 -7.20 -2.21 -11.26
N ASP A 73 -6.00 -2.77 -11.12
CA ASP A 73 -5.30 -2.78 -9.85
C ASP A 73 -5.01 -1.32 -9.46
N GLN A 74 -5.19 -0.97 -8.18
CA GLN A 74 -5.07 0.41 -7.68
C GLN A 74 -4.06 0.47 -6.53
N PRO A 75 -3.40 1.62 -6.32
CA PRO A 75 -2.57 1.86 -5.15
C PRO A 75 -3.30 1.57 -3.83
N GLN A 76 -2.54 1.06 -2.87
CA GLN A 76 -2.92 0.84 -1.48
C GLN A 76 -1.87 1.54 -0.60
N PRO A 77 -2.16 1.92 0.65
CA PRO A 77 -3.43 1.76 1.39
C PRO A 77 -4.60 2.61 0.87
N VAL A 78 -5.83 2.21 1.20
CA VAL A 78 -7.05 3.01 0.93
C VAL A 78 -7.68 3.52 2.22
N GLN A 79 -8.14 4.77 2.21
CA GLN A 79 -8.80 5.42 3.34
C GLN A 79 -10.32 5.34 3.19
N GLY A 80 -10.99 4.93 4.26
CA GLY A 80 -12.45 4.96 4.41
C GLY A 80 -12.88 5.94 5.52
N ASP A 81 -14.17 5.88 5.87
CA ASP A 81 -14.71 6.70 6.95
C ASP A 81 -14.25 6.18 8.33
N GLY A 82 -13.23 6.83 8.89
CA GLY A 82 -12.67 6.48 10.21
C GLY A 82 -11.72 5.26 10.22
N PHE A 83 -11.34 4.73 9.06
CA PHE A 83 -10.38 3.62 8.97
C PHE A 83 -9.46 3.72 7.76
N THR A 84 -8.32 3.04 7.85
CA THR A 84 -7.44 2.79 6.71
C THR A 84 -7.19 1.30 6.62
N VAL A 85 -7.19 0.77 5.39
CA VAL A 85 -6.97 -0.65 5.14
C VAL A 85 -5.97 -0.83 3.99
N VAL A 86 -5.14 -1.86 4.12
CA VAL A 86 -4.38 -2.43 3.00
C VAL A 86 -4.99 -3.79 2.69
N PHE A 87 -5.14 -4.07 1.41
CA PHE A 87 -5.57 -5.37 0.92
C PHE A 87 -4.55 -5.93 -0.07
N GLU A 88 -4.11 -7.16 0.17
CA GLU A 88 -3.33 -7.96 -0.78
C GLU A 88 -4.23 -9.12 -1.24
N GLY A 89 -4.42 -9.26 -2.55
CA GLY A 89 -5.19 -10.34 -3.15
C GLY A 89 -6.27 -9.84 -4.10
N ARG A 90 -7.30 -10.66 -4.30
CA ARG A 90 -8.45 -10.36 -5.16
C ARG A 90 -9.74 -10.83 -4.52
N LEU A 91 -10.79 -10.03 -4.67
CA LEU A 91 -12.15 -10.39 -4.24
C LEU A 91 -12.90 -11.05 -5.41
N PHE A 92 -13.63 -12.12 -5.10
CA PHE A 92 -14.48 -12.84 -6.06
C PHE A 92 -15.95 -12.86 -5.57
N PRO A 93 -16.93 -12.70 -6.47
CA PRO A 93 -16.78 -12.45 -7.91
C PRO A 93 -16.20 -11.06 -8.18
N SER A 94 -15.45 -10.90 -9.28
CA SER A 94 -14.91 -9.59 -9.64
C SER A 94 -16.06 -8.67 -10.05
N PRO A 95 -16.19 -7.47 -9.47
CA PRO A 95 -17.37 -6.61 -9.70
C PRO A 95 -17.47 -6.01 -11.11
N ASN A 96 -16.44 -6.18 -11.97
CA ASN A 96 -16.46 -5.72 -13.37
C ASN A 96 -16.41 -6.92 -14.34
N LEU A 97 -17.15 -6.81 -15.45
CA LEU A 97 -17.26 -7.75 -16.60
C LEU A 97 -15.89 -8.29 -17.07
N PRO A 98 -15.85 -9.47 -17.72
CA PRO A 98 -14.61 -10.14 -18.09
C PRO A 98 -13.69 -9.23 -18.91
N ASP A 99 -12.38 -9.37 -18.70
CA ASP A 99 -11.32 -8.64 -19.43
C ASP A 99 -11.32 -8.90 -20.96
N LEU A 100 -12.22 -9.74 -21.47
CA LEU A 100 -12.42 -10.05 -22.89
C LEU A 100 -13.87 -9.81 -23.30
N SER A 101 -14.06 -9.10 -24.42
CA SER A 101 -15.34 -9.07 -25.13
C SER A 101 -15.72 -10.49 -25.55
N GLU A 102 -16.98 -10.90 -25.33
CA GLU A 102 -17.49 -12.16 -25.89
C GLU A 102 -17.21 -12.19 -27.38
N VAL A 103 -16.58 -13.26 -27.86
CA VAL A 103 -16.39 -13.49 -29.29
C VAL A 103 -17.76 -13.88 -29.85
N THR A 104 -18.47 -12.90 -30.40
CA THR A 104 -19.65 -13.13 -31.26
C THR A 104 -19.25 -13.66 -32.61
#